data_AF-W7L2U5-F1
#
_entry.id   AF-W7L2U5-F1
#
_cell.length_a   1.000
_cell.length_b   1.000
_cell.length_c   1.000
_cell.angle_alpha   90.00
_cell.angle_beta   90.00
_cell.angle_gamma   90.00
#
_symmetry.space_group_name_H-M   'P 1'
#
loop_
_entity.id
_entity.type
_entity.pdbx_description
1 polymer ?
#
loop_
_entity_poly.entity_id
_entity_poly.type
_entity_poly.pdbx_seq_one_letter_code
_entity_poly.pdbx_strand_id
1 'polypeptide(L)' 'MGILYESVIQQKRNILIKRLAELKISKAQSGKSIHECDYEELKYELVLASFREIDSEAAENIWY' A
#
# COMPACT_ATOMS: atom_id res chain seq x y z
N MET A 1 1.77 2.94 -29.07
CA MET A 1 1.61 3.68 -27.80
C MET A 1 1.18 2.81 -26.60
N GLY A 2 1.02 1.48 -26.71
CA GLY A 2 0.58 0.64 -25.57
C GLY A 2 1.70 0.15 -24.63
N ILE A 3 2.91 -0.08 -25.17
CA ILE A 3 4.01 -0.75 -24.45
C ILE A 3 4.57 0.11 -23.30
N LEU A 4 4.60 1.43 -23.48
CA LEU A 4 5.05 2.38 -22.45
C LEU A 4 4.05 2.47 -21.29
N TYR A 5 2.75 2.44 -21.58
CA TYR A 5 1.71 2.55 -20.57
C TYR A 5 1.72 1.33 -19.63
N GLU A 6 1.85 0.14 -20.19
CA GLU A 6 1.89 -1.11 -19.44
C GLU A 6 3.14 -1.21 -18.55
N SER A 7 4.29 -0.80 -19.09
CA SER A 7 5.55 -0.70 -18.32
C SER A 7 5.45 0.26 -17.14
N VAL A 8 4.86 1.44 -17.35
CA VAL A 8 4.66 2.43 -16.27
C VAL A 8 3.71 1.91 -15.19
N ILE A 9 2.65 1.19 -15.57
CA ILE A 9 1.73 0.57 -14.59
C ILE A 9 2.44 -0.49 -13.76
N GLN A 10 3.24 -1.36 -14.39
CA GLN A 10 4.01 -2.37 -13.68
C GLN A 10 5.02 -1.75 -12.70
N GLN A 11 5.69 -0.68 -13.10
CA GLN A 11 6.58 0.07 -12.21
C GLN A 11 5.83 0.67 -11.01
N LYS A 12 4.67 1.29 -11.24
CA LYS A 12 3.82 1.84 -10.17
C LYS A 12 3.35 0.75 -9.21
N ARG A 13 2.99 -0.44 -9.71
CA ARG A 13 2.62 -1.59 -8.87
C ARG A 13 3.78 -2.02 -7.97
N ASN A 14 4.99 -2.13 -8.52
CA ASN A 14 6.18 -2.49 -7.75
C ASN A 14 6.52 -1.46 -6.67
N ILE A 15 6.31 -0.17 -6.94
CA ILE A 15 6.49 0.89 -5.94
C ILE A 15 5.51 0.73 -4.77
N LEU A 16 4.22 0.48 -5.06
CA LEU A 16 3.21 0.26 -4.02
C LEU A 16 3.53 -0.97 -3.17
N ILE A 17 3.94 -2.08 -3.78
CA ILE A 17 4.35 -3.29 -3.06
C ILE A 17 5.53 -3.00 -2.12
N LYS A 18 6.55 -2.27 -2.58
CA LYS A 18 7.68 -1.87 -1.73
C LYS A 18 7.22 -1.04 -0.54
N ARG A 19 6.33 -0.07 -0.76
CA ARG A 19 5.81 0.81 0.28
C ARG A 19 4.97 0.04 1.32
N LEU A 20 4.15 -0.91 0.87
CA LEU A 20 3.40 -1.80 1.77
C LEU A 20 4.33 -2.74 2.55
N ALA A 21 5.40 -3.21 1.93
CA ALA A 21 6.42 -4.02 2.61
C ALA A 21 7.19 -3.22 3.67
N GLU A 22 7.51 -1.93 3.41
CA GLU A 22 8.07 -1.00 4.41
C GLU A 22 7.15 -0.86 5.62
N LEU A 23 5.83 -0.81 5.39
CA LEU A 23 4.79 -0.76 6.43
C LEU A 23 4.51 -2.13 7.09
N LYS A 24 5.33 -3.16 6.79
CA LYS A 24 5.20 -4.54 7.29
C LYS A 24 3.86 -5.22 6.98
N ILE A 25 3.16 -4.75 5.96
CA ILE A 25 1.92 -5.36 5.47
C ILE A 25 2.31 -6.42 4.45
N SER A 26 1.99 -7.69 4.71
CA SER A 26 2.30 -8.83 3.84
C SER A 26 1.07 -9.47 3.20
N LYS A 27 -0.12 -9.10 3.67
CA LYS A 27 -1.41 -9.62 3.19
C LYS A 27 -2.41 -8.48 3.09
N ALA A 28 -3.23 -8.53 2.05
CA ALA A 28 -4.39 -7.65 1.92
C ALA A 28 -5.50 -8.06 2.90
N GLN A 29 -6.46 -7.17 3.15
CA GLN A 29 -7.64 -7.45 3.98
C GLN A 29 -8.46 -8.64 3.45
N SER A 30 -8.44 -8.86 2.13
CA SER A 30 -9.08 -10.02 1.50
C SER A 30 -8.37 -11.35 1.79
N GLY A 31 -7.20 -11.35 2.42
CA GLY A 31 -6.41 -12.54 2.72
C GLY A 31 -5.44 -12.98 1.62
N LYS A 32 -5.46 -12.30 0.47
CA LYS A 32 -4.51 -12.50 -0.64
C LYS A 32 -3.13 -11.92 -0.32
N SER A 33 -2.09 -12.44 -0.96
CA SER A 33 -0.76 -11.83 -0.90
C SER A 33 -0.77 -10.50 -1.63
N ILE A 34 -0.08 -9.48 -1.11
CA ILE A 34 0.07 -8.17 -1.79
C ILE A 34 0.71 -8.30 -3.19
N HIS A 35 1.48 -9.36 -3.44
CA HIS A 35 2.06 -9.61 -4.77
C HIS A 35 1.03 -10.07 -5.81
N GLU A 36 -0.08 -10.65 -5.36
CA GLU A 36 -1.18 -11.17 -6.17
C GLU A 36 -2.33 -10.16 -6.32
N CYS A 37 -2.25 -9.03 -5.60
CA CYS A 37 -3.26 -7.99 -5.63
C CYS A 37 -3.11 -7.09 -6.86
N ASP A 38 -4.25 -6.62 -7.36
CA ASP A 38 -4.29 -5.67 -8.46
C ASP A 38 -3.82 -4.27 -8.01
N TYR A 39 -3.49 -3.41 -8.97
CA TYR A 39 -3.01 -2.05 -8.68
C TYR A 39 -3.99 -1.24 -7.82
N GLU A 40 -5.29 -1.35 -8.07
CA GLU A 40 -6.32 -0.65 -7.30
C GLU A 40 -6.46 -1.22 -5.88
N GLU A 41 -6.39 -2.55 -5.72
CA GLU A 41 -6.40 -3.20 -4.39
C GLU A 41 -5.18 -2.73 -3.57
N LEU A 42 -3.99 -2.74 -4.18
CA LEU A 42 -2.76 -2.26 -3.55
C LEU A 42 -2.84 -0.79 -3.09
N LYS A 43 -3.47 0.05 -3.91
CA LYS A 43 -3.66 1.46 -3.58
C LYS A 43 -4.61 1.63 -2.40
N TYR A 44 -5.68 0.86 -2.33
CA TYR A 44 -6.62 0.89 -1.21
C TYR A 44 -5.95 0.47 0.10
N GLU A 45 -5.19 -0.64 0.08
CA GLU A 45 -4.42 -1.11 1.23
C GLU A 45 -3.39 -0.07 1.70
N LEU A 46 -2.72 0.61 0.77
CA LEU A 46 -1.77 1.66 1.12
C LEU A 46 -2.45 2.81 1.87
N VAL A 47 -3.62 3.24 1.39
CA VAL A 47 -4.40 4.30 2.03
C VAL A 47 -4.79 3.88 3.45
N LEU A 48 -5.31 2.67 3.63
CA LEU A 48 -5.64 2.13 4.96
C LEU A 48 -4.41 2.06 5.88
N ALA A 49 -3.28 1.64 5.34
CA ALA A 49 -2.03 1.56 6.08
C ALA A 49 -1.57 2.94 6.58
N SER A 50 -1.60 3.95 5.71
CA SER A 50 -1.26 5.32 6.06
C SER A 50 -2.21 5.91 7.11
N PHE A 51 -3.49 5.59 7.05
CA PHE A 51 -4.43 6.00 8.11
C PHE A 51 -4.10 5.38 9.46
N ARG A 52 -3.67 4.10 9.51
CA ARG A 52 -3.25 3.45 10.76
C ARG A 52 -1.96 4.05 11.33
N GLU A 53 -1.03 4.42 10.46
CA GLU A 53 0.23 5.06 10.87
C GLU A 53 -0.05 6.43 11.54
N ILE A 54 -0.92 7.24 10.94
CA ILE A 54 -1.36 8.54 11.50
C ILE A 54 -2.04 8.37 12.85
N ASP A 55 -2.89 7.34 13.01
CA ASP A 55 -3.59 7.09 14.28
C ASP A 55 -2.62 6.65 15.39
N SER A 56 -1.56 5.90 15.05
CA SER A 56 -0.51 5.54 16.00
C SER A 56 0.36 6.71 16.43
N GLU A 57 0.66 7.67 15.54
CA GLU A 57 1.37 8.91 15.89
C GLU A 57 0.50 9.88 16.70
N ALA A 58 -0.81 9.94 16.42
CA ALA A 58 -1.75 10.76 17.18
C ALA A 58 -1.97 10.24 18.61
N ALA A 59 -1.86 8.92 18.83
CA ALA A 59 -1.92 8.32 20.15
C ALA A 59 -0.73 8.66 21.06
N GLU A 60 0.43 9.05 20.51
CA GLU A 60 1.54 9.59 21.32
C GLU A 60 1.28 11.06 21.75
N ASN A 61 0.32 11.74 21.13
CA ASN A 61 -0.04 13.13 21.39
C ASN A 61 -1.31 13.24 22.24
N ILE A 62 -1.49 12.32 23.20
CA ILE A 62 -2.48 12.49 24.26
C ILE A 62 -1.95 13.60 25.18
N TRP A 63 -2.37 14.83 24.88
CA TRP A 63 -2.26 15.97 25.77
C TRP A 63 -2.78 15.61 27.17
N TYR A 64 -1.85 15.61 28.13
CA TYR A 64 -2.10 15.65 29.58
C TYR A 64 -2.39 17.08 30.02
#